data_AF-A0A8X8XYP9-F1
#
_entry.id   AF-A0A8X8XYP9-F1
#
_cell.length_a   1.000
_cell.length_b   1.000
_cell.length_c   1.000
_cell.angle_alpha   90.00
_cell.angle_beta   90.00
_cell.angle_gamma   90.00
#
_symmetry.space_group_name_H-M   'P 1'
#
loop_
_entity.id
_entity.type
_entity.pdbx_description
1 polymer ?
#
loop_
_entity_poly.entity_id
_entity_poly.type
_entity_poly.pdbx_seq_one_letter_code
_entity_poly.pdbx_strand_id
1 'polypeptide(L)'
;MAAYSAVVSLEKHLKQLLDSDQCPLPDQKPHLQSFYHTISTLQKSVETIFPAPKHHRQTASTLATLIRDAAYHAQDAFDSFLSAKSPNFSFPELIQTIAPIASQAQTLADSIRREKSILGAAAEADADIPPPPRSDLVSRAFRIHQGRLEKVAEEYLVDLTQRNLISVRKVSSSGRIKTCGLHDSLRDLAVKESGTEKFFHSVRRYANAKKLEEVAKTQRRVSVHKNILICLKDVYHSTKLISDARTLIYAGAHHHHPMPLFLTYDLLRVLDAYTVYFIRFPQELAHLIHLRYLSMTYNGKLASTLSKLQNLQVLIVRRQPRIIFVGKSFLPDEFWGMQHLRHLVMTETDLPKIPETPPLFANLQSLTDINAASCTREVLKRMPNLKKLSMWVEKAGVISLYLDELKQLEVFNFTVLNPSPSKKVEFESEFYLPPKLRKLSLSGCGLPWEAMGVIADLGDLEVLKLRELAFNGDEWCLLDEHVFEKLKFLMIEYLNFKTWNANHEHFPGLEQLYLRHCYDLEEIPSDIGFIGPLKLIELVDCGPAAVESAEVIKQEQEVDYEKMDFQVRIYTSYE
;
A
#
# COMPACT_ATOMS: atom_id res chain seq x y z
N MET A 1 14.59 -26.68 -21.26
CA MET A 1 15.80 -26.41 -22.06
C MET A 1 15.89 -27.30 -23.29
N ALA A 2 15.86 -28.64 -23.17
CA ALA A 2 15.94 -29.54 -24.34
C ALA A 2 14.81 -29.33 -25.38
N ALA A 3 13.55 -29.21 -24.94
CA ALA A 3 12.40 -28.97 -25.83
C ALA A 3 12.51 -27.67 -26.64
N TYR A 4 12.90 -26.57 -25.97
CA TYR A 4 13.12 -25.28 -26.61
C TYR A 4 14.24 -25.33 -27.65
N SER A 5 15.37 -25.96 -27.30
CA SER A 5 16.49 -26.12 -28.22
C SER A 5 16.11 -26.93 -29.46
N ALA A 6 15.32 -28.00 -29.30
CA ALA A 6 14.88 -28.85 -30.41
C ALA A 6 13.95 -28.08 -31.38
N VAL A 7 12.98 -27.33 -30.86
CA VAL A 7 12.04 -26.54 -31.68
C VAL A 7 12.74 -25.41 -32.42
N VAL A 8 13.64 -24.67 -31.76
CA VAL A 8 14.42 -23.58 -32.37
C VAL A 8 15.35 -24.11 -33.47
N SER A 9 15.96 -25.29 -33.25
CA SER A 9 16.80 -25.93 -34.26
C SER A 9 15.99 -26.31 -35.51
N LEU A 10 14.84 -26.96 -35.31
CA LEU A 10 13.94 -27.37 -36.40
C LEU A 10 13.41 -26.17 -37.18
N GLU A 11 12.95 -25.11 -36.50
CA GLU A 11 12.48 -23.89 -37.14
C GLU A 11 13.55 -23.23 -38.00
N LYS A 12 14.80 -23.19 -37.51
CA LYS A 12 15.94 -22.63 -38.23
C LYS A 12 16.24 -23.41 -39.51
N HIS A 13 16.23 -24.74 -39.45
CA HIS A 13 16.44 -25.60 -40.62
C HIS A 13 15.32 -25.42 -41.67
N LEU A 14 14.05 -25.35 -41.22
CA LEU A 14 12.91 -25.11 -42.11
C LEU A 14 12.99 -23.72 -42.78
N LYS A 15 13.42 -22.70 -42.02
CA LYS A 15 13.60 -21.34 -42.56
C LYS A 15 14.70 -21.26 -43.61
N GLN A 16 15.84 -21.89 -43.35
CA GLN A 16 16.95 -21.95 -44.32
C GLN A 16 16.52 -22.60 -45.64
N LEU A 17 15.64 -23.61 -45.58
CA LEU A 17 15.12 -24.27 -46.78
C LEU A 17 14.10 -23.40 -47.53
N LEU A 18 13.25 -22.66 -46.81
CA LEU A 18 12.29 -21.71 -47.39
C LEU A 18 12.97 -20.53 -48.09
N ASP A 19 14.12 -20.10 -47.56
CA ASP A 19 14.93 -18.99 -48.07
C ASP A 19 15.90 -19.41 -49.20
N SER A 20 16.03 -20.72 -49.47
CA SER A 20 16.88 -21.25 -50.54
C SER A 20 16.16 -21.23 -51.89
N ASP A 21 16.79 -20.64 -52.91
CA ASP A 21 16.31 -20.67 -54.31
C ASP A 21 16.30 -22.08 -54.93
N GLN A 22 16.88 -23.07 -54.25
CA GLN A 22 16.84 -24.49 -54.59
C GLN A 22 15.94 -25.27 -53.61
N CYS A 23 14.64 -24.96 -53.61
CA CYS A 23 13.68 -25.81 -52.89
C CYS A 23 13.50 -27.12 -53.71
N PRO A 24 13.84 -28.30 -53.18
CA PRO A 24 13.83 -29.55 -53.94
C PRO A 24 12.42 -30.03 -54.37
N LEU A 25 11.35 -29.34 -53.95
CA LEU A 25 9.96 -29.68 -54.23
C LEU A 25 9.10 -28.41 -54.45
N PRO A 26 8.85 -27.97 -55.70
CA PRO A 26 7.94 -26.85 -56.00
C PRO A 26 6.49 -27.13 -55.55
N ASP A 27 6.03 -28.38 -55.69
CA ASP A 27 4.65 -28.79 -55.43
C ASP A 27 4.32 -28.93 -53.93
N GLN A 28 5.34 -29.07 -53.06
CA GLN A 28 5.15 -29.17 -51.60
C GLN A 28 5.50 -27.89 -50.83
N LYS A 29 5.91 -26.83 -51.53
CA LYS A 29 6.22 -25.52 -50.95
C LYS A 29 5.11 -24.95 -50.04
N PRO A 30 3.81 -25.05 -50.39
CA PRO A 30 2.72 -24.60 -49.50
C PRO A 30 2.64 -25.40 -48.19
N HIS A 31 2.90 -26.70 -48.25
CA HIS A 31 2.88 -27.58 -47.08
C HIS A 31 4.08 -27.32 -46.15
N LEU A 32 5.25 -27.05 -46.73
CA LEU A 32 6.43 -26.60 -46.00
C LEU A 32 6.19 -25.26 -45.27
N GLN A 33 5.55 -24.29 -45.93
CA GLN A 33 5.18 -23.01 -45.32
C GLN A 33 4.20 -23.19 -44.15
N SER A 34 3.20 -24.06 -44.32
CA SER A 34 2.24 -24.40 -43.26
C SER A 34 2.91 -25.07 -42.06
N PHE A 35 3.83 -26.00 -42.32
CA PHE A 35 4.60 -26.66 -41.28
C PHE A 35 5.49 -25.66 -40.52
N TYR A 36 6.21 -24.80 -41.24
CA TYR A 36 7.00 -23.71 -40.64
C TYR A 36 6.16 -22.81 -39.74
N HIS A 37 4.96 -22.41 -40.18
CA HIS A 37 4.05 -21.59 -39.37
C HIS A 37 3.61 -22.30 -38.08
N THR A 38 3.35 -23.62 -38.17
CA THR A 38 2.99 -24.45 -37.01
C THR A 38 4.14 -24.52 -35.99
N ILE A 39 5.37 -24.74 -36.46
CA ILE A 39 6.57 -24.78 -35.61
C ILE A 39 6.88 -23.41 -34.99
N SER A 40 6.74 -22.31 -35.73
CA SER A 40 6.96 -20.95 -35.22
C SER A 40 5.93 -20.57 -34.14
N THR A 41 4.68 -21.02 -34.30
CA THR A 41 3.63 -20.83 -33.28
C THR A 41 3.93 -21.64 -32.01
N LEU A 42 4.40 -22.88 -32.18
CA LEU A 42 4.82 -23.72 -31.07
C LEU A 42 6.03 -23.12 -30.33
N GLN A 43 7.02 -22.57 -31.04
CA GLN A 43 8.17 -21.88 -30.45
C GLN A 43 7.74 -20.74 -29.51
N LYS A 44 6.86 -19.85 -29.98
CA LYS A 44 6.31 -18.75 -29.17
C LYS A 44 5.56 -19.23 -27.93
N SER A 45 4.84 -20.34 -28.06
CA SER A 45 4.15 -20.97 -26.93
C SER A 45 5.15 -21.51 -25.89
N VAL A 46 6.20 -22.19 -26.34
CA VAL A 46 7.26 -22.74 -25.47
C VAL A 46 8.01 -21.63 -24.74
N GLU A 47 8.31 -20.50 -25.39
CA GLU A 47 8.92 -19.33 -24.74
C GLU A 47 8.05 -18.76 -23.62
N THR A 48 6.73 -18.84 -23.77
CA THR A 48 5.78 -18.38 -22.74
C THR A 48 5.68 -19.37 -21.58
N ILE A 49 5.74 -20.68 -21.87
CA ILE A 49 5.60 -21.74 -20.86
C ILE A 49 6.85 -21.87 -19.98
N PHE A 50 8.05 -21.61 -20.52
CA PHE A 50 9.30 -21.80 -19.77
C PHE A 50 10.01 -20.45 -19.52
N PRO A 51 10.07 -19.97 -18.26
CA PRO A 51 9.86 -20.72 -17.01
C PRO A 51 8.39 -20.84 -16.55
N ALA A 52 7.99 -22.05 -16.16
CA ALA A 52 6.61 -22.36 -15.75
C ALA A 52 6.36 -22.01 -14.28
N PRO A 53 5.24 -21.34 -13.94
CA PRO A 53 4.78 -21.14 -12.55
C PRO A 53 4.64 -22.47 -11.80
N LYS A 54 4.76 -22.46 -10.46
CA LYS A 54 4.74 -23.69 -9.62
C LYS A 54 3.54 -24.59 -9.92
N HIS A 55 2.34 -24.02 -10.08
CA HIS A 55 1.10 -24.75 -10.35
C HIS A 55 1.02 -25.39 -11.75
N HIS A 56 1.81 -24.90 -12.71
CA HIS A 56 1.87 -25.43 -14.07
C HIS A 56 3.11 -26.30 -14.32
N ARG A 57 4.00 -26.49 -13.34
CA ARG A 57 5.27 -27.21 -13.53
C ARG A 57 5.10 -28.65 -14.03
N GLN A 58 4.14 -29.39 -13.48
CA GLN A 58 3.92 -30.79 -13.87
C GLN A 58 3.41 -30.87 -15.31
N THR A 59 2.37 -30.12 -15.66
CA THR A 59 1.82 -30.04 -17.02
C THR A 59 2.85 -29.53 -18.03
N ALA A 60 3.61 -28.49 -17.67
CA ALA A 60 4.69 -27.97 -18.50
C ALA A 60 5.82 -28.99 -18.69
N SER A 61 6.16 -29.77 -17.66
CA SER A 61 7.19 -30.82 -17.78
C SER A 61 6.75 -31.95 -18.71
N THR A 62 5.51 -32.43 -18.59
CA THR A 62 4.96 -33.46 -19.49
C THR A 62 4.93 -32.96 -20.92
N LEU A 63 4.47 -31.72 -21.12
CA LEU A 63 4.40 -31.12 -22.45
C LEU A 63 5.80 -30.85 -23.04
N ALA A 64 6.80 -30.50 -22.22
CA ALA A 64 8.18 -30.34 -22.66
C ALA A 64 8.73 -31.64 -23.28
N THR A 65 8.45 -32.78 -22.66
CA THR A 65 8.87 -34.09 -23.16
C THR A 65 8.20 -34.39 -24.51
N LEU A 66 6.89 -34.20 -24.62
CA LEU A 66 6.14 -34.41 -25.87
C LEU A 66 6.63 -33.50 -27.00
N ILE A 67 6.86 -32.22 -26.71
CA ILE A 67 7.37 -31.24 -27.69
C ILE A 67 8.76 -31.64 -28.16
N ARG A 68 9.65 -32.02 -27.24
CA ARG A 68 11.01 -32.44 -27.56
C ARG A 68 11.00 -33.66 -28.48
N ASP A 69 10.25 -34.69 -28.11
CA ASP A 69 10.25 -35.97 -28.83
C ASP A 69 9.62 -35.79 -30.22
N ALA A 70 8.55 -35.00 -30.34
CA ALA A 70 7.95 -34.66 -31.62
C ALA A 70 8.87 -33.80 -32.52
N ALA A 71 9.60 -32.85 -31.93
CA ALA A 71 10.55 -32.02 -32.67
C ALA A 71 11.74 -32.83 -33.20
N TYR A 72 12.28 -33.77 -32.41
CA TYR A 72 13.33 -34.67 -32.89
C TYR A 72 12.83 -35.62 -33.96
N HIS A 73 11.65 -36.23 -33.78
CA HIS A 73 11.06 -37.08 -34.81
C HIS A 73 10.85 -36.33 -36.14
N ALA A 74 10.36 -35.09 -36.08
CA ALA A 74 10.20 -34.25 -37.25
C ALA A 74 11.54 -33.88 -37.90
N GLN A 75 12.57 -33.59 -37.09
CA GLN A 75 13.91 -33.32 -37.57
C GLN A 75 14.53 -34.55 -38.25
N ASP A 76 14.42 -35.74 -37.64
CA ASP A 76 14.93 -37.00 -38.20
C ASP A 76 14.21 -37.38 -39.50
N ALA A 77 12.89 -37.22 -39.55
CA ALA A 77 12.10 -37.44 -40.78
C ALA A 77 12.52 -36.47 -41.89
N PHE A 78 12.79 -35.22 -41.53
CA PHE A 78 13.24 -34.18 -42.46
C PHE A 78 14.67 -34.44 -42.96
N ASP A 79 15.59 -34.84 -42.09
CA ASP A 79 16.98 -35.14 -42.45
C ASP A 79 17.08 -36.45 -43.25
N SER A 80 16.23 -37.44 -42.95
CA SER A 80 16.08 -38.66 -43.75
C SER A 80 15.59 -38.36 -45.16
N PHE A 81 14.65 -37.43 -45.30
CA PHE A 81 14.16 -36.96 -46.60
C PHE A 81 15.25 -36.22 -47.41
N LEU A 82 16.10 -35.42 -46.75
CA LEU A 82 17.19 -34.71 -47.42
C LEU A 82 18.34 -35.65 -47.84
N SER A 83 18.59 -36.73 -47.10
CA SER A 83 19.72 -37.66 -47.30
C SER A 83 19.40 -38.86 -48.20
N ALA A 84 18.15 -39.33 -48.20
CA ALA A 84 17.67 -40.37 -49.10
C ALA A 84 16.47 -39.82 -49.87
N LYS A 85 16.40 -40.07 -51.19
CA LYS A 85 15.20 -39.82 -52.01
C LYS A 85 14.05 -40.76 -51.60
N SER A 86 13.60 -40.66 -50.35
CA SER A 86 12.54 -41.46 -49.76
C SER A 86 11.20 -40.99 -50.33
N PRO A 87 10.43 -41.84 -51.02
CA PRO A 87 9.18 -41.44 -51.65
C PRO A 87 8.01 -41.25 -50.67
N ASN A 88 8.20 -41.52 -49.37
CA ASN A 88 7.14 -41.55 -48.37
C ASN A 88 7.12 -40.34 -47.41
N PHE A 89 7.84 -39.25 -47.71
CA PHE A 89 7.84 -38.06 -46.83
C PHE A 89 6.61 -37.17 -47.10
N SER A 90 5.87 -36.84 -46.04
CA SER A 90 4.64 -36.03 -46.11
C SER A 90 4.62 -34.96 -45.02
N PHE A 91 4.77 -33.68 -45.40
CA PHE A 91 4.58 -32.55 -44.48
C PHE A 91 3.20 -32.55 -43.80
N PRO A 92 2.08 -32.89 -44.48
CA PRO A 92 0.78 -33.06 -43.84
C PRO A 92 0.77 -34.03 -42.65
N GLU A 93 1.50 -35.15 -42.71
CA GLU A 93 1.56 -36.13 -41.61
C GLU A 93 2.35 -35.59 -40.40
N LEU A 94 3.43 -34.85 -40.65
CA LEU A 94 4.16 -34.15 -39.58
C LEU A 94 3.31 -33.06 -38.93
N ILE A 95 2.54 -32.31 -39.73
CA ILE A 95 1.59 -31.32 -39.23
C ILE A 95 0.53 -32.01 -38.35
N GLN A 96 -0.04 -33.13 -38.78
CA GLN A 96 -1.03 -33.88 -38.00
C GLN A 96 -0.49 -34.36 -36.65
N THR A 97 0.81 -34.67 -36.59
CA THR A 97 1.47 -35.11 -35.34
C THR A 97 1.75 -33.94 -34.39
N ILE A 98 2.20 -32.79 -34.91
CA ILE A 98 2.65 -31.65 -34.10
C ILE A 98 1.51 -30.67 -33.76
N ALA A 99 0.50 -30.51 -34.62
CA ALA A 99 -0.58 -29.54 -34.41
C ALA A 99 -1.36 -29.73 -33.10
N PRO A 100 -1.69 -30.97 -32.65
CA PRO A 100 -2.33 -31.17 -31.35
C PRO A 100 -1.44 -30.72 -30.18
N ILE A 101 -0.13 -30.98 -30.25
CA ILE A 101 0.84 -30.57 -29.24
C ILE A 101 0.98 -29.04 -29.22
N ALA A 102 1.02 -28.41 -30.40
CA ALA A 102 1.04 -26.95 -30.53
C ALA A 102 -0.21 -26.29 -29.95
N SER A 103 -1.39 -26.88 -30.14
CA SER A 103 -2.65 -26.41 -29.55
C SER A 103 -2.67 -26.50 -28.02
N GLN A 104 -2.16 -27.61 -27.46
CA GLN A 104 -2.02 -27.78 -26.01
C GLN A 104 -1.02 -26.77 -25.42
N ALA A 105 0.09 -26.53 -26.10
CA ALA A 105 1.07 -25.52 -25.72
C ALA A 105 0.48 -24.11 -25.74
N GLN A 106 -0.27 -23.77 -26.78
CA GLN A 106 -0.93 -22.47 -26.89
C GLN A 106 -1.92 -22.24 -25.74
N THR A 107 -2.74 -23.26 -25.42
CA THR A 107 -3.73 -23.17 -24.32
C THR A 107 -3.06 -22.93 -22.96
N LEU A 108 -1.97 -23.66 -22.68
CA LEU A 108 -1.21 -23.48 -21.44
C LEU A 108 -0.51 -22.11 -21.40
N ALA A 109 0.05 -21.66 -22.53
CA ALA A 109 0.66 -20.35 -22.66
C ALA A 109 -0.34 -19.22 -22.40
N ASP A 110 -1.58 -19.34 -22.89
CA ASP A 110 -2.64 -18.35 -22.67
C ASP A 110 -3.13 -18.35 -21.22
N SER A 111 -3.21 -19.51 -20.57
CA SER A 111 -3.50 -19.61 -19.12
C SER A 111 -2.43 -18.89 -18.30
N ILE A 112 -1.15 -19.16 -18.58
CA ILE A 112 -0.01 -18.51 -17.90
C ILE A 112 -0.01 -17.00 -18.15
N ARG A 113 -0.34 -16.55 -19.37
CA ARG A 113 -0.40 -15.13 -19.71
C ARG A 113 -1.51 -14.40 -18.96
N ARG A 114 -2.69 -15.01 -18.81
CA ARG A 114 -3.80 -14.45 -17.99
C ARG A 114 -3.40 -14.31 -16.53
N GLU A 115 -2.72 -15.30 -15.97
CA GLU A 115 -2.22 -15.27 -14.59
C GLU A 115 -1.16 -14.16 -14.39
N LYS A 116 -0.23 -14.01 -15.34
CA LYS A 116 0.80 -12.95 -15.33
C LYS A 116 0.21 -11.54 -15.42
N SER A 117 -0.84 -11.34 -16.20
CA SER A 117 -1.51 -10.04 -16.33
C SER A 117 -2.16 -9.58 -15.01
N ILE A 118 -2.63 -10.52 -14.19
CA ILE A 118 -3.18 -10.24 -12.85
C ILE A 118 -2.06 -9.86 -11.86
N LEU A 119 -0.88 -10.48 -11.98
CA LEU A 119 0.30 -10.23 -11.15
C LEU A 119 0.96 -8.87 -11.39
N GLY A 120 0.92 -8.35 -12.62
CA GLY A 120 1.47 -7.03 -12.97
C GLY A 120 0.82 -5.87 -12.22
N ALA A 121 -0.40 -6.04 -11.71
CA ALA A 121 -1.09 -5.04 -10.89
C ALA A 121 -0.64 -5.05 -9.41
N ALA A 122 -0.04 -6.14 -8.93
CA ALA A 122 0.31 -6.35 -7.52
C ALA A 122 1.73 -5.86 -7.15
N ALA A 123 2.63 -5.76 -8.13
CA ALA A 123 4.05 -5.48 -7.92
C ALA A 123 4.42 -4.02 -7.59
N GLU A 124 3.42 -3.16 -7.35
CA GLU A 124 3.58 -1.70 -7.26
C GLU A 124 3.99 -1.17 -5.87
N ALA A 125 4.16 -2.02 -4.85
CA ALA A 125 4.31 -1.57 -3.46
C ALA A 125 5.73 -1.66 -2.85
N ASP A 126 6.73 -2.21 -3.56
CA ASP A 126 8.01 -2.54 -2.91
C ASP A 126 9.24 -1.94 -3.60
N ALA A 127 9.66 -0.78 -3.07
CA ALA A 127 11.00 -0.26 -3.25
C ALA A 127 11.61 -0.02 -1.86
N ASP A 128 12.85 -0.50 -1.68
CA ASP A 128 13.65 -0.36 -0.47
C ASP A 128 13.59 1.06 0.11
N ILE A 129 13.04 1.17 1.32
CA ILE A 129 13.07 2.36 2.16
C ILE A 129 13.86 1.98 3.42
N PRO A 130 15.05 2.57 3.67
CA PRO A 130 15.69 2.45 4.98
C PRO A 130 14.78 3.09 6.04
N PRO A 131 14.75 2.59 7.29
CA PRO A 131 13.79 3.04 8.29
C PRO A 131 13.96 4.55 8.54
N PRO A 132 12.91 5.37 8.35
CA PRO A 132 12.99 6.77 8.75
C PRO A 132 12.90 6.85 10.28
N PRO A 133 13.65 7.77 10.90
CA PRO A 133 13.42 8.12 12.29
C PRO A 133 12.09 8.88 12.38
N ARG A 134 11.32 8.52 13.42
CA ARG A 134 9.97 8.98 13.77
C ARG A 134 8.82 8.29 13.02
N SER A 135 8.01 7.66 13.86
CA SER A 135 6.92 6.74 13.60
C SER A 135 5.83 7.30 12.68
N ASP A 136 5.31 6.38 11.86
CA ASP A 136 3.92 6.34 11.38
C ASP A 136 3.49 7.03 10.08
N LEU A 137 4.38 7.32 9.11
CA LEU A 137 3.95 7.89 7.81
C LEU A 137 4.27 7.08 6.53
N VAL A 138 4.97 5.94 6.61
CA VAL A 138 5.40 5.16 5.41
C VAL A 138 4.30 4.24 4.82
N SER A 139 3.13 4.11 5.44
CA SER A 139 2.05 3.17 5.00
C SER A 139 0.95 3.81 4.12
N ARG A 140 1.26 4.85 3.33
CA ARG A 140 0.24 5.82 2.88
C ARG A 140 -0.60 5.48 1.64
N ALA A 141 -0.27 4.47 0.83
CA ALA A 141 -1.14 4.05 -0.28
C ALA A 141 -2.37 3.20 0.14
N PHE A 142 -2.32 2.55 1.31
CA PHE A 142 -3.41 1.67 1.80
C PHE A 142 -4.31 2.30 2.87
N ARG A 143 -4.11 3.58 3.21
CA ARG A 143 -4.86 4.27 4.28
C ARG A 143 -6.21 4.84 3.86
N ILE A 144 -6.60 4.62 2.61
CA ILE A 144 -7.84 5.10 2.03
C ILE A 144 -8.90 4.02 2.26
N HIS A 145 -9.74 4.22 3.27
CA HIS A 145 -11.00 3.52 3.51
C HIS A 145 -12.07 4.62 3.51
N GLN A 146 -13.26 4.50 2.92
CA GLN A 146 -14.16 3.35 2.92
C GLN A 146 -15.28 3.58 1.86
N GLY A 147 -15.00 3.27 0.59
CA GLY A 147 -15.98 3.16 -0.50
C GLY A 147 -15.96 1.75 -1.11
N ARG A 148 -16.90 1.49 -2.05
CA ARG A 148 -17.00 0.20 -2.75
C ARG A 148 -15.67 -0.22 -3.40
N LEU A 149 -14.86 0.74 -3.85
CA LEU A 149 -13.59 0.47 -4.53
C LEU A 149 -12.45 0.17 -3.56
N GLU A 150 -12.39 0.87 -2.42
CA GLU A 150 -11.37 0.67 -1.39
C GLU A 150 -11.48 -0.72 -0.77
N LYS A 151 -12.71 -1.19 -0.49
CA LYS A 151 -12.96 -2.53 0.03
C LYS A 151 -12.53 -3.61 -0.96
N VAL A 152 -12.88 -3.45 -2.24
CA VAL A 152 -12.46 -4.37 -3.30
C VAL A 152 -10.92 -4.40 -3.43
N ALA A 153 -10.25 -3.25 -3.31
CA ALA A 153 -8.79 -3.20 -3.32
C ALA A 153 -8.18 -3.93 -2.11
N GLU A 154 -8.77 -3.82 -0.93
CA GLU A 154 -8.35 -4.58 0.27
C GLU A 154 -8.52 -6.08 0.08
N GLU A 155 -9.66 -6.52 -0.47
CA GLU A 155 -9.92 -7.94 -0.80
C GLU A 155 -8.87 -8.50 -1.77
N TYR A 156 -8.46 -7.73 -2.79
CA TYR A 156 -7.37 -8.13 -3.68
C TYR A 156 -6.02 -8.27 -2.97
N LEU A 157 -5.68 -7.39 -2.01
CA LEU A 157 -4.43 -7.53 -1.25
C LEU A 157 -4.42 -8.77 -0.37
N VAL A 158 -5.57 -9.08 0.23
CA VAL A 158 -5.73 -10.30 1.02
C VAL A 158 -5.54 -11.54 0.13
N ASP A 159 -6.16 -11.58 -1.05
CA ASP A 159 -5.98 -12.66 -2.03
C ASP A 159 -4.50 -12.80 -2.47
N LEU A 160 -3.82 -11.69 -2.77
CA LEU A 160 -2.39 -11.70 -3.12
C LEU A 160 -1.50 -12.22 -1.99
N THR A 161 -1.84 -11.90 -0.75
CA THR A 161 -1.14 -12.39 0.45
C THR A 161 -1.37 -13.88 0.65
N GLN A 162 -2.62 -14.34 0.52
CA GLN A 162 -2.99 -15.76 0.63
C GLN A 162 -2.30 -16.63 -0.44
N ARG A 163 -2.04 -16.06 -1.62
CA ARG A 163 -1.29 -16.72 -2.70
C ARG A 163 0.23 -16.65 -2.53
N ASN A 164 0.74 -16.06 -1.44
CA ASN A 164 2.17 -15.85 -1.17
C ASN A 164 2.89 -15.04 -2.27
N LEU A 165 2.17 -14.15 -2.95
CA LEU A 165 2.72 -13.27 -3.98
C LEU A 165 3.30 -11.99 -3.38
N ILE A 166 2.72 -11.55 -2.28
CA ILE A 166 3.20 -10.44 -1.46
C ILE A 166 3.34 -10.93 -0.01
N SER A 167 4.39 -10.47 0.67
CA SER A 167 4.62 -10.72 2.09
C SER A 167 4.14 -9.52 2.91
N VAL A 168 3.39 -9.76 3.98
CA VAL A 168 2.98 -8.70 4.91
C VAL A 168 4.15 -8.38 5.83
N ARG A 169 4.64 -7.14 5.77
CA ARG A 169 5.77 -6.67 6.59
C ARG A 169 5.30 -6.01 7.88
N LYS A 170 4.20 -5.26 7.83
CA LYS A 170 3.62 -4.60 9.01
C LYS A 170 2.11 -4.64 8.93
N VAL A 171 1.48 -4.88 10.07
CA VAL A 171 0.03 -4.83 10.26
C VAL A 171 -0.29 -3.62 11.14
N SER A 172 -1.47 -3.05 10.97
CA SER A 172 -1.99 -1.98 11.82
C SER A 172 -2.60 -2.56 13.09
N SER A 173 -2.81 -1.70 14.08
CA SER A 173 -3.54 -2.03 15.29
C SER A 173 -4.98 -2.53 15.05
N SER A 174 -5.56 -2.29 13.87
CA SER A 174 -6.89 -2.79 13.50
C SER A 174 -6.81 -4.06 12.65
N GLY A 175 -5.68 -4.78 12.67
CA GLY A 175 -5.48 -6.01 11.88
C GLY A 175 -5.28 -5.81 10.36
N ARG A 176 -5.26 -4.58 9.87
CA ARG A 176 -5.11 -4.29 8.42
C ARG A 176 -3.66 -4.19 7.98
N ILE A 177 -3.36 -4.62 6.75
CA ILE A 177 -2.01 -4.54 6.16
C ILE A 177 -1.57 -3.06 6.07
N LYS A 178 -0.44 -2.72 6.73
CA LYS A 178 0.18 -1.38 6.63
C LYS A 178 1.22 -1.33 5.52
N THR A 179 2.06 -2.35 5.44
CA THR A 179 3.13 -2.45 4.44
C THR A 179 3.25 -3.90 4.01
N CYS A 180 3.29 -4.12 2.71
CA CYS A 180 3.62 -5.40 2.10
C CYS A 180 4.91 -5.26 1.29
N GLY A 181 5.54 -6.40 0.97
CA GLY A 181 6.68 -6.47 0.07
C GLY A 181 6.49 -7.57 -0.96
N LEU A 182 7.23 -7.49 -2.07
CA LEU A 182 7.38 -8.60 -3.00
C LEU A 182 8.71 -9.29 -2.74
N HIS A 183 8.71 -10.61 -2.87
CA HIS A 183 9.96 -11.35 -2.90
C HIS A 183 10.79 -10.94 -4.13
N ASP A 184 12.12 -10.84 -4.00
CA ASP A 184 13.03 -10.35 -5.04
C ASP A 184 12.84 -11.03 -6.40
N SER A 185 12.69 -12.36 -6.40
CA SER A 185 12.45 -13.14 -7.64
C SER A 185 11.11 -12.81 -8.31
N LEU A 186 10.06 -12.54 -7.53
CA LEU A 186 8.75 -12.12 -8.06
C LEU A 186 8.80 -10.68 -8.58
N ARG A 187 9.55 -9.81 -7.90
CA ARG A 187 9.81 -8.45 -8.36
C ARG A 187 10.53 -8.44 -9.69
N ASP A 188 11.58 -9.25 -9.85
CA ASP A 188 12.34 -9.32 -11.10
C ASP A 188 11.49 -9.89 -12.24
N LEU A 189 10.67 -10.89 -11.95
CA LEU A 189 9.66 -11.39 -12.89
C LEU A 189 8.66 -10.29 -13.28
N ALA A 190 8.09 -9.57 -12.32
CA ALA A 190 7.14 -8.50 -12.58
C ALA A 190 7.75 -7.36 -13.41
N VAL A 191 8.99 -6.95 -13.11
CA VAL A 191 9.71 -5.95 -13.90
C VAL A 191 9.91 -6.44 -15.33
N LYS A 192 10.32 -7.69 -15.52
CA LYS A 192 10.49 -8.30 -16.85
C LYS A 192 9.18 -8.31 -17.64
N GLU A 193 8.10 -8.85 -17.07
CA GLU A 193 6.79 -8.94 -17.72
C GLU A 193 6.23 -7.54 -18.03
N SER A 194 6.36 -6.59 -17.10
CA SER A 194 5.86 -5.22 -17.30
C SER A 194 6.55 -4.47 -18.46
N GLY A 195 7.83 -4.77 -18.71
CA GLY A 195 8.56 -4.28 -19.87
C GLY A 195 8.07 -4.89 -21.18
N THR A 196 7.63 -6.16 -21.17
CA THR A 196 7.05 -6.83 -22.34
C THR A 196 5.65 -6.32 -22.68
N GLU A 197 4.82 -6.05 -21.67
CA GLU A 197 3.47 -5.50 -21.84
C GLU A 197 3.45 -3.98 -22.08
N LYS A 198 4.62 -3.34 -22.07
CA LYS A 198 4.79 -1.88 -22.18
C LYS A 198 3.95 -1.10 -21.16
N PHE A 199 3.70 -1.71 -20.01
CA PHE A 199 2.75 -1.23 -19.01
C PHE A 199 3.41 -0.30 -17.98
N PHE A 200 4.69 -0.55 -17.68
CA PHE A 200 5.43 0.12 -16.61
C PHE A 200 6.87 0.42 -17.01
N HIS A 201 7.30 1.65 -16.75
CA HIS A 201 8.69 2.06 -16.90
C HIS A 201 9.28 2.44 -15.54
N SER A 202 10.22 1.63 -15.06
CA SER A 202 11.05 1.96 -13.90
C SER A 202 12.36 2.58 -14.36
N VAL A 203 12.56 3.87 -14.04
CA VAL A 203 13.82 4.57 -14.30
C VAL A 203 14.85 4.11 -13.25
N ARG A 204 15.54 2.98 -13.51
CA ARG A 204 16.69 2.49 -12.72
C ARG A 204 18.03 2.86 -13.40
N ARG A 205 19.11 2.78 -12.62
CA ARG A 205 20.47 3.34 -12.78
C ARG A 205 21.16 3.20 -14.16
N TYR A 206 20.64 2.44 -15.13
CA TYR A 206 21.29 2.16 -16.44
C TYR A 206 20.31 1.90 -17.61
N ALA A 207 19.45 2.85 -17.99
CA ALA A 207 18.72 2.78 -19.26
C ALA A 207 19.42 3.60 -20.34
N ASN A 208 19.90 2.96 -21.40
CA ASN A 208 20.44 3.63 -22.58
C ASN A 208 19.39 4.57 -23.18
N ALA A 209 19.73 5.86 -23.34
CA ALA A 209 18.84 6.89 -23.87
C ALA A 209 18.19 6.50 -25.23
N LYS A 210 18.91 5.76 -26.08
CA LYS A 210 18.39 5.24 -27.36
C LYS A 210 17.23 4.24 -27.24
N LYS A 211 17.19 3.43 -26.18
CA LYS A 211 16.07 2.49 -25.92
C LYS A 211 14.82 3.20 -25.37
N LEU A 212 14.99 4.41 -24.85
CA LEU A 212 13.92 5.16 -24.22
C LEU A 212 13.00 5.81 -25.28
N GLU A 213 13.54 6.30 -26.39
CA GLU A 213 12.76 6.94 -27.46
C GLU A 213 11.74 5.99 -28.12
N GLU A 214 12.08 4.70 -28.29
CA GLU A 214 11.17 3.68 -28.86
C GLU A 214 10.07 3.24 -27.87
N VAL A 215 10.36 3.26 -26.57
CA VAL A 215 9.50 2.71 -25.52
C VAL A 215 8.58 3.79 -24.91
N ALA A 216 9.02 5.05 -24.89
CA ALA A 216 8.35 6.15 -24.19
C ALA A 216 6.90 6.43 -24.66
N LYS A 217 6.56 6.20 -25.93
CA LYS A 217 5.23 6.48 -26.51
C LYS A 217 4.12 5.51 -26.09
N THR A 218 4.41 4.51 -25.26
CA THR A 218 3.41 3.47 -24.89
C THR A 218 3.24 3.25 -23.40
N GLN A 219 4.05 3.92 -22.56
CA GLN A 219 4.10 3.65 -21.13
C GLN A 219 2.98 4.38 -20.40
N ARG A 220 2.14 3.63 -19.69
CA ARG A 220 1.00 4.18 -18.93
C ARG A 220 1.33 4.46 -17.45
N ARG A 221 2.40 3.87 -16.91
CA ARG A 221 2.84 4.05 -15.52
C ARG A 221 4.35 4.27 -15.46
N VAL A 222 4.77 5.28 -14.71
CA VAL A 222 6.17 5.68 -14.55
C VAL A 222 6.52 5.69 -13.06
N SER A 223 7.59 4.98 -12.71
CA SER A 223 8.17 5.06 -11.36
C SER A 223 9.62 5.53 -11.44
N VAL A 224 9.93 6.54 -10.64
CA VAL A 224 11.27 7.11 -10.53
C VAL A 224 11.88 6.64 -9.22
N HIS A 225 12.90 5.79 -9.31
CA HIS A 225 13.63 5.22 -8.17
C HIS A 225 15.01 5.86 -7.93
N LYS A 226 15.41 6.83 -8.75
CA LYS A 226 16.71 7.50 -8.65
C LYS A 226 16.73 8.45 -7.44
N ASN A 227 17.92 8.70 -6.89
CA ASN A 227 18.15 9.91 -6.09
C ASN A 227 17.96 11.11 -7.04
N ILE A 228 16.77 11.70 -7.00
CA ILE A 228 16.26 12.55 -8.10
C ILE A 228 17.20 13.75 -8.33
N LEU A 229 17.88 14.19 -7.27
CA LEU A 229 18.86 15.28 -7.29
C LEU A 229 20.01 15.10 -8.29
N ILE A 230 20.49 13.87 -8.48
CA ILE A 230 21.69 13.61 -9.31
C ILE A 230 21.33 13.51 -10.80
N CYS A 231 20.08 13.17 -11.12
CA CYS A 231 19.64 12.90 -12.49
C CYS A 231 18.42 13.73 -12.91
N LEU A 232 18.19 14.90 -12.28
CA LEU A 232 17.05 15.79 -12.54
C LEU A 232 16.84 16.06 -14.04
N LYS A 233 17.91 16.31 -14.79
CA LYS A 233 17.86 16.52 -16.25
C LYS A 233 17.46 15.26 -16.99
N ASP A 234 18.03 14.10 -16.66
CA ASP A 234 17.70 12.84 -17.33
C ASP A 234 16.26 12.41 -17.03
N VAL A 235 15.82 12.55 -15.79
CA VAL A 235 14.43 12.29 -15.38
C VAL A 235 13.52 13.25 -16.12
N TYR A 236 13.85 14.54 -16.20
CA TYR A 236 13.09 15.52 -16.98
C TYR A 236 12.98 15.14 -18.47
N HIS A 237 14.10 14.84 -19.13
CA HIS A 237 14.09 14.44 -20.53
C HIS A 237 13.31 13.14 -20.75
N SER A 238 13.46 12.17 -19.84
CA SER A 238 12.75 10.90 -19.90
C SER A 238 11.24 11.05 -19.67
N THR A 239 10.86 11.90 -18.71
CA THR A 239 9.45 12.13 -18.33
C THR A 239 8.71 12.93 -19.39
N LYS A 240 9.37 13.92 -20.01
CA LYS A 240 8.82 14.70 -21.13
C LYS A 240 8.48 13.84 -22.36
N LEU A 241 9.20 12.73 -22.57
CA LEU A 241 8.95 11.83 -23.69
C LEU A 241 7.72 10.92 -23.49
N ILE A 242 7.18 10.83 -22.26
CA ILE A 242 6.11 9.89 -21.89
C ILE A 242 4.79 10.65 -21.70
N SER A 243 4.26 11.30 -22.74
CA SER A 243 3.02 12.10 -22.65
C SER A 243 1.80 11.32 -22.11
N ASP A 244 1.76 10.00 -22.33
CA ASP A 244 0.58 9.16 -22.10
C ASP A 244 0.52 8.55 -20.69
N ALA A 245 1.44 8.93 -19.80
CA ALA A 245 1.47 8.40 -18.45
C ALA A 245 0.20 8.80 -17.67
N ARG A 246 -0.41 7.80 -17.03
CA ARG A 246 -1.57 7.96 -16.14
C ARG A 246 -1.17 7.87 -14.67
N THR A 247 0.00 7.32 -14.37
CA THR A 247 0.55 7.22 -13.02
C THR A 247 2.01 7.65 -13.04
N LEU A 248 2.39 8.52 -12.10
CA LEU A 248 3.75 8.92 -11.82
C LEU A 248 4.02 8.79 -10.32
N ILE A 249 5.01 7.97 -9.95
CA ILE A 249 5.38 7.72 -8.56
C ILE A 249 6.86 8.03 -8.38
N TYR A 250 7.17 8.84 -7.36
CA TYR A 250 8.54 9.10 -6.92
C TYR A 250 8.86 8.22 -5.71
N ALA A 251 9.56 7.12 -5.99
CA ALA A 251 9.99 6.17 -4.99
C ALA A 251 11.45 6.47 -4.59
N GLY A 252 11.72 6.72 -3.31
CA GLY A 252 13.08 6.99 -2.85
C GLY A 252 13.15 7.71 -1.50
N ALA A 253 14.37 7.92 -1.01
CA ALA A 253 14.63 8.64 0.22
C ALA A 253 14.11 10.09 0.15
N HIS A 254 13.71 10.66 1.28
CA HIS A 254 13.23 12.05 1.34
C HIS A 254 14.25 13.04 0.79
N HIS A 255 13.82 13.87 -0.14
CA HIS A 255 14.66 14.92 -0.69
C HIS A 255 14.29 16.27 -0.08
N HIS A 256 15.28 17.04 0.37
CA HIS A 256 15.10 18.37 0.96
C HIS A 256 15.29 19.53 -0.04
N HIS A 257 15.59 19.22 -1.30
CA HIS A 257 15.98 20.21 -2.30
C HIS A 257 14.81 20.46 -3.28
N PRO A 258 14.65 21.71 -3.75
CA PRO A 258 13.59 22.12 -4.66
C PRO A 258 13.63 21.32 -5.96
N MET A 259 12.49 20.77 -6.35
CA MET A 259 12.30 20.26 -7.69
C MET A 259 11.38 21.17 -8.51
N PRO A 260 11.81 21.66 -9.69
CA PRO A 260 10.85 22.13 -10.68
C PRO A 260 10.10 20.92 -11.23
N LEU A 261 8.78 20.87 -11.00
CA LEU A 261 7.90 19.89 -11.64
C LEU A 261 7.59 20.38 -13.04
N PHE A 262 8.05 19.65 -14.04
CA PHE A 262 7.58 19.83 -15.40
C PHE A 262 6.67 18.65 -15.74
N LEU A 263 5.40 18.79 -15.39
CA LEU A 263 4.39 17.79 -15.72
C LEU A 263 3.88 18.12 -17.13
N THR A 264 4.28 17.32 -18.11
CA THR A 264 3.78 17.39 -19.49
C THR A 264 2.73 16.29 -19.75
N TYR A 265 2.10 15.83 -18.67
CA TYR A 265 1.27 14.62 -18.63
C TYR A 265 -0.22 14.97 -18.61
N ASP A 266 -0.81 15.29 -19.75
CA ASP A 266 -2.22 15.71 -19.79
C ASP A 266 -3.18 14.61 -19.29
N LEU A 267 -2.79 13.33 -19.40
CA LEU A 267 -3.59 12.16 -19.00
C LEU A 267 -3.35 11.66 -17.57
N LEU A 268 -2.57 12.38 -16.76
CA LEU A 268 -2.16 11.92 -15.44
C LEU A 268 -3.37 11.80 -14.49
N ARG A 269 -3.48 10.65 -13.83
CA ARG A 269 -4.52 10.34 -12.84
C ARG A 269 -3.96 10.18 -11.43
N VAL A 270 -2.73 9.69 -11.31
CA VAL A 270 -2.06 9.46 -10.02
C VAL A 270 -0.70 10.13 -10.03
N LEU A 271 -0.49 11.06 -9.12
CA LEU A 271 0.81 11.66 -8.84
C LEU A 271 1.17 11.41 -7.38
N ASP A 272 2.14 10.52 -7.13
CA ASP A 272 2.71 10.33 -5.80
C ASP A 272 4.11 10.94 -5.73
N ALA A 273 4.17 12.17 -5.22
CA ALA A 273 5.39 12.92 -4.97
C ALA A 273 5.61 13.14 -3.45
N TYR A 274 5.13 12.22 -2.61
CA TYR A 274 5.25 12.32 -1.16
C TYR A 274 6.69 12.53 -0.68
N THR A 275 7.65 11.86 -1.31
CA THR A 275 9.07 11.88 -0.95
C THR A 275 9.80 13.13 -1.48
N VAL A 276 9.14 13.89 -2.35
CA VAL A 276 9.69 15.08 -3.03
C VAL A 276 9.25 16.34 -2.29
N TYR A 277 10.22 17.16 -1.88
CA TYR A 277 9.97 18.46 -1.28
C TYR A 277 9.94 19.57 -2.33
N PHE A 278 8.80 20.25 -2.43
CA PHE A 278 8.64 21.42 -3.30
C PHE A 278 8.96 22.70 -2.52
N ILE A 279 9.81 23.58 -3.08
CA ILE A 279 10.02 24.93 -2.51
C ILE A 279 8.92 25.89 -2.97
N ARG A 280 8.48 25.76 -4.23
CA ARG A 280 7.40 26.57 -4.81
C ARG A 280 6.26 25.65 -5.19
N PHE A 281 5.04 26.18 -5.12
CA PHE A 281 3.88 25.44 -5.58
C PHE A 281 3.99 25.25 -7.11
N PRO A 282 3.92 24.00 -7.61
CA PRO A 282 3.97 23.70 -9.04
C PRO A 282 2.64 24.08 -9.70
N GLN A 283 2.63 25.22 -10.42
CA GLN A 283 1.41 25.77 -11.03
C GLN A 283 0.86 24.87 -12.13
N GLU A 284 1.72 24.05 -12.72
CA GLU A 284 1.40 23.06 -13.75
C GLU A 284 0.41 22.00 -13.27
N LEU A 285 0.31 21.75 -11.95
CA LEU A 285 -0.67 20.81 -11.39
C LEU A 285 -2.10 21.17 -11.78
N ALA A 286 -2.40 22.46 -11.95
CA ALA A 286 -3.73 22.94 -12.28
C ALA A 286 -4.19 22.50 -13.68
N HIS A 287 -3.27 22.12 -14.57
CA HIS A 287 -3.59 21.64 -15.92
C HIS A 287 -3.92 20.14 -15.96
N LEU A 288 -3.66 19.40 -14.87
CA LEU A 288 -3.88 17.96 -14.79
C LEU A 288 -5.34 17.61 -14.49
N ILE A 289 -6.26 17.96 -15.38
CA ILE A 289 -7.72 17.83 -15.16
C ILE A 289 -8.20 16.39 -14.90
N HIS A 290 -7.42 15.38 -15.27
CA HIS A 290 -7.71 13.96 -15.04
C HIS A 290 -7.21 13.42 -13.70
N LEU A 291 -6.51 14.26 -12.92
CA LEU A 291 -5.89 13.85 -11.66
C LEU A 291 -6.95 13.44 -10.64
N ARG A 292 -6.76 12.26 -10.04
CA ARG A 292 -7.62 11.65 -9.02
C ARG A 292 -6.88 11.47 -7.69
N TYR A 293 -5.57 11.31 -7.72
CA TYR A 293 -4.72 11.17 -6.54
C TYR A 293 -3.54 12.12 -6.67
N LEU A 294 -3.35 12.95 -5.65
CA LEU A 294 -2.20 13.84 -5.50
C LEU A 294 -1.59 13.68 -4.11
N SER A 295 -0.31 13.35 -4.06
CA SER A 295 0.48 13.34 -2.84
C SER A 295 1.75 14.17 -3.04
N MET A 296 2.06 15.07 -2.11
CA MET A 296 3.24 15.95 -2.21
C MET A 296 3.74 16.40 -0.83
N THR A 297 5.03 16.75 -0.73
CA THR A 297 5.54 17.51 0.42
C THR A 297 5.73 18.98 0.07
N TYR A 298 4.99 19.88 0.72
CA TYR A 298 5.05 21.32 0.46
C TYR A 298 4.70 22.13 1.71
N ASN A 299 5.53 23.12 2.03
CA ASN A 299 5.39 23.93 3.25
C ASN A 299 4.66 25.27 3.06
N GLY A 300 4.40 25.67 1.81
CA GLY A 300 3.72 26.94 1.48
C GLY A 300 2.20 26.80 1.35
N LYS A 301 1.52 27.91 1.04
CA LYS A 301 0.08 27.92 0.76
C LYS A 301 -0.20 27.29 -0.61
N LEU A 302 -1.14 26.35 -0.68
CA LEU A 302 -1.56 25.76 -1.95
C LEU A 302 -2.24 26.84 -2.80
N ALA A 303 -1.99 26.82 -4.12
CA ALA A 303 -2.60 27.78 -5.02
C ALA A 303 -4.10 27.49 -5.19
N SER A 304 -4.92 28.54 -5.32
CA SER A 304 -6.36 28.41 -5.59
C SER A 304 -6.66 27.64 -6.88
N THR A 305 -5.73 27.62 -7.82
CA THR A 305 -5.80 26.85 -9.07
C THR A 305 -5.98 25.34 -8.85
N LEU A 306 -5.59 24.80 -7.69
CA LEU A 306 -5.78 23.39 -7.33
C LEU A 306 -7.27 23.01 -7.21
N SER A 307 -8.13 23.96 -6.84
CA SER A 307 -9.60 23.77 -6.78
C SER A 307 -10.22 23.44 -8.15
N LYS A 308 -9.53 23.76 -9.26
CA LYS A 308 -9.98 23.42 -10.62
C LYS A 308 -9.93 21.92 -10.91
N LEU A 309 -9.21 21.14 -10.10
CA LEU A 309 -9.08 19.69 -10.23
C LEU A 309 -10.34 18.98 -9.70
N GLN A 310 -11.44 19.12 -10.41
CA GLN A 310 -12.76 18.60 -10.01
C GLN A 310 -12.77 17.07 -9.83
N ASN A 311 -11.93 16.34 -10.57
CA ASN A 311 -11.82 14.87 -10.50
C ASN A 311 -10.97 14.35 -9.33
N LEU A 312 -10.36 15.24 -8.54
CA LEU A 312 -9.47 14.84 -7.47
C LEU A 312 -10.25 14.15 -6.34
N GLN A 313 -9.84 12.94 -6.00
CA GLN A 313 -10.47 12.11 -4.97
C GLN A 313 -9.62 12.03 -3.69
N VAL A 314 -8.29 12.13 -3.83
CA VAL A 314 -7.35 12.04 -2.72
C VAL A 314 -6.34 13.16 -2.83
N LEU A 315 -6.21 13.95 -1.76
CA LEU A 315 -5.19 14.96 -1.59
C LEU A 315 -4.40 14.69 -0.32
N ILE A 316 -3.09 14.45 -0.47
CA ILE A 316 -2.15 14.28 0.63
C ILE A 316 -1.09 15.37 0.52
N VAL A 317 -1.03 16.27 1.51
CA VAL A 317 0.01 17.28 1.58
C VAL A 317 0.74 17.14 2.90
N ARG A 318 1.98 16.67 2.82
CA ARG A 318 2.88 16.62 3.96
C ARG A 318 3.60 17.95 4.12
N ARG A 319 3.78 18.36 5.36
CA ARG A 319 4.68 19.45 5.73
C ARG A 319 5.92 18.86 6.41
N GLN A 320 7.09 19.41 6.10
CA GLN A 320 8.26 19.17 6.92
C GLN A 320 8.12 20.02 8.18
N PRO A 321 8.25 19.42 9.38
CA PRO A 321 8.11 20.15 10.63
C PRO A 321 9.08 21.33 10.64
N ARG A 322 8.56 22.53 10.89
CA ARG A 322 9.36 23.72 11.19
C ARG A 322 9.32 23.91 12.71
N ILE A 323 10.39 24.45 13.27
CA ILE A 323 10.50 24.77 14.71
C ILE A 323 9.37 25.73 15.15
N ILE A 324 8.76 26.47 14.22
CA ILE A 324 7.73 27.47 14.49
C ILE A 324 6.49 27.18 13.63
N PHE A 325 5.37 27.01 14.32
CA PHE A 325 4.02 26.90 13.75
C PHE A 325 3.57 28.27 13.19
N VAL A 326 2.93 28.29 12.02
CA VAL A 326 2.59 29.56 11.32
C VAL A 326 1.12 29.97 11.50
N GLY A 327 0.28 29.17 12.16
CA GLY A 327 -1.09 29.59 12.54
C GLY A 327 -1.97 30.09 11.39
N LYS A 328 -1.78 29.53 10.19
CA LYS A 328 -2.52 29.93 8.98
C LYS A 328 -2.96 28.70 8.20
N SER A 329 -4.16 28.77 7.64
CA SER A 329 -4.62 27.79 6.65
C SER A 329 -3.70 27.78 5.43
N PHE A 330 -3.26 26.58 5.06
CA PHE A 330 -2.50 26.34 3.83
C PHE A 330 -3.40 26.00 2.65
N LEU A 331 -4.70 25.82 2.91
CA LEU A 331 -5.71 25.58 1.89
C LEU A 331 -6.23 26.91 1.34
N PRO A 332 -6.49 27.02 0.02
CA PRO A 332 -7.16 28.16 -0.55
C PRO A 332 -8.66 28.14 -0.23
N ASP A 333 -9.33 29.29 -0.22
CA ASP A 333 -10.76 29.39 0.10
C ASP A 333 -11.62 28.66 -0.94
N GLU A 334 -11.14 28.53 -2.18
CA GLU A 334 -11.81 27.79 -3.25
C GLU A 334 -11.79 26.27 -3.04
N PHE A 335 -11.06 25.76 -2.04
CA PHE A 335 -11.02 24.33 -1.71
C PHE A 335 -12.41 23.75 -1.38
N TRP A 336 -13.31 24.56 -0.81
CA TRP A 336 -14.67 24.13 -0.50
C TRP A 336 -15.40 23.57 -1.75
N GLY A 337 -15.07 24.00 -2.97
CA GLY A 337 -15.73 23.58 -4.20
C GLY A 337 -15.40 22.17 -4.74
N MET A 338 -14.54 21.38 -4.07
CA MET A 338 -14.04 20.11 -4.61
C MET A 338 -14.99 18.92 -4.35
N GLN A 339 -15.95 18.68 -5.24
CA GLN A 339 -17.07 17.77 -5.00
C GLN A 339 -16.73 16.28 -4.96
N HIS A 340 -15.70 15.83 -5.70
CA HIS A 340 -15.32 14.41 -5.76
C HIS A 340 -14.25 14.02 -4.73
N LEU A 341 -13.83 14.97 -3.89
CA LEU A 341 -12.80 14.71 -2.88
C LEU A 341 -13.35 13.78 -1.79
N ARG A 342 -12.62 12.69 -1.55
CA ARG A 342 -12.96 11.65 -0.57
C ARG A 342 -12.00 11.63 0.60
N HIS A 343 -10.73 11.95 0.38
CA HIS A 343 -9.72 11.91 1.42
C HIS A 343 -8.84 13.16 1.35
N LEU A 344 -8.83 13.90 2.46
CA LEU A 344 -7.92 15.02 2.69
C LEU A 344 -7.00 14.68 3.85
N VAL A 345 -5.70 14.58 3.56
CA VAL A 345 -4.66 14.30 4.54
C VAL A 345 -3.65 15.44 4.52
N MET A 346 -3.64 16.22 5.60
CA MET A 346 -2.73 17.34 5.75
C MET A 346 -1.74 17.06 6.88
N THR A 347 -0.86 18.01 7.17
CA THR A 347 -0.03 18.00 8.37
C THR A 347 -0.20 19.36 9.02
N GLU A 348 -0.86 19.39 10.18
CA GLU A 348 -1.01 20.59 11.02
C GLU A 348 -1.48 21.83 10.23
N THR A 349 -2.73 21.80 9.75
CA THR A 349 -3.34 22.94 9.03
C THR A 349 -4.68 23.34 9.63
N ASP A 350 -5.02 24.60 9.49
CA ASP A 350 -6.39 25.09 9.65
C ASP A 350 -7.19 24.83 8.37
N LEU A 351 -8.51 24.80 8.47
CA LEU A 351 -9.37 24.91 7.28
C LEU A 351 -9.41 26.36 6.80
N PRO A 352 -9.66 26.60 5.50
CA PRO A 352 -9.87 27.95 5.00
C PRO A 352 -11.12 28.58 5.62
N LYS A 353 -11.27 29.89 5.46
CA LYS A 353 -12.43 30.60 6.01
C LYS A 353 -13.71 29.96 5.47
N ILE A 354 -14.66 29.70 6.36
CA ILE A 354 -15.95 29.13 5.98
C ILE A 354 -16.68 30.19 5.13
N PRO A 355 -17.08 29.89 3.88
CA PRO A 355 -17.88 30.80 3.08
C PRO A 355 -19.30 30.89 3.66
N GLU A 356 -20.05 31.95 3.34
CA GLU A 356 -21.42 32.15 3.85
C GLU A 356 -22.35 30.97 3.52
N THR A 357 -22.17 30.36 2.34
CA THR A 357 -22.86 29.14 1.91
C THR A 357 -21.85 28.05 1.59
N PRO A 358 -21.39 27.27 2.58
CA PRO A 358 -20.40 26.23 2.35
C PRO A 358 -21.00 25.08 1.53
N PRO A 359 -20.36 24.66 0.43
CA PRO A 359 -20.80 23.51 -0.34
C PRO A 359 -20.84 22.24 0.53
N LEU A 360 -21.73 21.31 0.14
CA LEU A 360 -21.87 20.03 0.82
C LEU A 360 -20.72 19.10 0.41
N PHE A 361 -19.90 18.69 1.37
CA PHE A 361 -18.84 17.69 1.19
C PHE A 361 -19.35 16.27 1.45
N ALA A 362 -20.42 15.88 0.74
CA ALA A 362 -21.05 14.58 0.93
C ALA A 362 -20.13 13.40 0.59
N ASN A 363 -19.12 13.59 -0.26
CA ASN A 363 -18.21 12.51 -0.65
C ASN A 363 -16.98 12.38 0.27
N LEU A 364 -16.75 13.34 1.17
CA LEU A 364 -15.58 13.33 2.03
C LEU A 364 -15.73 12.26 3.12
N GLN A 365 -14.80 11.31 3.13
CA GLN A 365 -14.78 10.16 4.03
C GLN A 365 -13.67 10.25 5.07
N SER A 366 -12.56 10.94 4.77
CA SER A 366 -11.44 11.13 5.70
C SER A 366 -10.94 12.56 5.67
N LEU A 367 -10.78 13.15 6.85
CA LEU A 367 -10.19 14.45 7.09
C LEU A 367 -9.16 14.33 8.20
N THR A 368 -7.88 14.60 7.94
CA THR A 368 -6.84 14.38 8.96
C THR A 368 -5.88 15.54 9.16
N ASP A 369 -5.54 15.72 10.44
CA ASP A 369 -4.56 16.67 10.99
C ASP A 369 -4.98 18.12 10.77
N ILE A 370 -6.25 18.39 11.10
CA ILE A 370 -6.91 19.70 11.04
C ILE A 370 -7.01 20.32 12.42
N ASN A 371 -6.82 21.63 12.51
CA ASN A 371 -7.00 22.36 13.78
C ASN A 371 -8.45 22.24 14.27
N ALA A 372 -8.63 21.87 15.54
CA ALA A 372 -9.95 21.72 16.13
C ALA A 372 -10.81 22.99 16.04
N ALA A 373 -10.19 24.17 16.16
CA ALA A 373 -10.88 25.46 16.04
C ALA A 373 -11.51 25.70 14.65
N SER A 374 -11.05 24.99 13.62
CA SER A 374 -11.61 25.06 12.27
C SER A 374 -12.84 24.15 12.07
N CYS A 375 -13.06 23.18 12.96
CA CYS A 375 -14.12 22.19 12.85
C CYS A 375 -15.38 22.63 13.60
N THR A 376 -16.00 23.74 13.18
CA THR A 376 -17.26 24.19 13.79
C THR A 376 -18.40 23.21 13.50
N ARG A 377 -19.48 23.32 14.29
CA ARG A 377 -20.70 22.53 14.10
C ARG A 377 -21.24 22.65 12.66
N GLU A 378 -21.22 23.84 12.07
CA GLU A 378 -21.66 24.09 10.69
C GLU A 378 -20.79 23.35 9.67
N VAL A 379 -19.48 23.28 9.90
CA VAL A 379 -18.54 22.58 9.01
C VAL A 379 -18.77 21.08 9.05
N LEU A 380 -18.86 20.50 10.25
CA LEU A 380 -19.02 19.05 10.42
C LEU A 380 -20.40 18.57 9.90
N LYS A 381 -21.46 19.37 10.05
CA LYS A 381 -22.77 19.12 9.42
C LYS A 381 -22.71 18.93 7.91
N ARG A 382 -21.77 19.59 7.22
CA ARG A 382 -21.61 19.49 5.76
C ARG A 382 -20.77 18.29 5.32
N MET A 383 -20.27 17.48 6.26
CA MET A 383 -19.47 16.29 6.00
C MET A 383 -20.15 15.01 6.56
N PRO A 384 -21.41 14.72 6.18
CA PRO A 384 -22.22 13.69 6.83
C PRO A 384 -21.70 12.24 6.67
N ASN A 385 -20.86 11.99 5.66
CA ASN A 385 -20.30 10.66 5.36
C ASN A 385 -18.84 10.53 5.85
N LEU A 386 -18.39 11.42 6.73
CA LEU A 386 -17.05 11.37 7.30
C LEU A 386 -16.93 10.19 8.25
N LYS A 387 -15.97 9.30 7.95
CA LYS A 387 -15.70 8.07 8.71
C LYS A 387 -14.42 8.16 9.52
N LYS A 388 -13.52 9.08 9.14
CA LYS A 388 -12.26 9.31 9.82
C LYS A 388 -11.98 10.79 10.00
N LEU A 389 -11.74 11.18 11.24
CA LEU A 389 -11.39 12.55 11.62
C LEU A 389 -10.13 12.54 12.52
N SER A 390 -9.15 13.37 12.19
CA SER A 390 -7.99 13.63 13.06
C SER A 390 -7.90 15.13 13.29
N MET A 391 -8.00 15.54 14.55
CA MET A 391 -7.98 16.93 14.98
C MET A 391 -6.77 17.19 15.88
N TRP A 392 -6.30 18.43 15.89
CA TRP A 392 -5.25 18.84 16.81
C TRP A 392 -5.48 20.23 17.37
N VAL A 393 -4.84 20.54 18.49
CA VAL A 393 -4.73 21.87 19.07
C VAL A 393 -3.29 22.14 19.48
N GLU A 394 -2.88 23.41 19.51
CA GLU A 394 -1.50 23.76 19.87
C GLU A 394 -1.20 23.43 21.34
N LYS A 395 -2.12 23.78 22.24
CA LYS A 395 -2.01 23.65 23.70
C LYS A 395 -3.36 23.26 24.30
N ALA A 396 -3.32 22.67 25.47
CA ALA A 396 -4.53 22.37 26.25
C ALA A 396 -5.28 23.65 26.63
N GLY A 397 -6.61 23.57 26.61
CA GLY A 397 -7.53 24.68 26.89
C GLY A 397 -8.98 24.25 26.69
N VAL A 398 -9.87 25.23 26.64
CA VAL A 398 -11.31 25.02 26.41
C VAL A 398 -11.56 24.69 24.93
N ILE A 399 -12.20 23.55 24.66
CA ILE A 399 -12.37 23.01 23.30
C ILE A 399 -13.79 22.50 23.10
N SER A 400 -14.33 22.74 21.90
CA SER A 400 -15.55 22.10 21.40
C SER A 400 -15.23 21.16 20.23
N LEU A 401 -15.71 19.92 20.28
CA LEU A 401 -15.45 18.90 19.26
C LEU A 401 -16.63 18.63 18.31
N TYR A 402 -17.87 18.94 18.70
CA TYR A 402 -19.10 18.80 17.88
C TYR A 402 -19.25 17.44 17.17
N LEU A 403 -18.77 16.35 17.78
CA LEU A 403 -18.72 15.02 17.15
C LEU A 403 -20.12 14.39 16.99
N ASP A 404 -21.13 14.92 17.67
CA ASP A 404 -22.53 14.53 17.56
C ASP A 404 -23.10 14.71 16.14
N GLU A 405 -22.50 15.59 15.34
CA GLU A 405 -22.85 15.77 13.92
C GLU A 405 -22.38 14.61 13.03
N LEU A 406 -21.42 13.79 13.49
CA LEU A 406 -20.73 12.78 12.68
C LEU A 406 -21.17 11.35 13.01
N LYS A 407 -22.39 11.00 12.60
CA LYS A 407 -23.03 9.70 12.91
C LYS A 407 -22.35 8.47 12.28
N GLN A 408 -21.48 8.65 11.30
CA GLN A 408 -20.74 7.57 10.62
C GLN A 408 -19.26 7.52 11.03
N LEU A 409 -18.86 8.29 12.05
CA LEU A 409 -17.47 8.36 12.46
C LEU A 409 -17.03 7.03 13.08
N GLU A 410 -16.04 6.39 12.47
CA GLU A 410 -15.46 5.13 12.93
C GLU A 410 -14.05 5.30 13.51
N VAL A 411 -13.34 6.35 13.10
CA VAL A 411 -11.96 6.61 13.52
C VAL A 411 -11.81 8.06 13.94
N PHE A 412 -11.43 8.28 15.20
CA PHE A 412 -11.20 9.60 15.75
C PHE A 412 -9.80 9.67 16.38
N ASN A 413 -9.05 10.68 15.99
CA ASN A 413 -7.79 11.02 16.64
C ASN A 413 -7.84 12.46 17.12
N PHE A 414 -7.36 12.71 18.34
CA PHE A 414 -7.24 14.05 18.88
C PHE A 414 -5.87 14.23 19.54
N THR A 415 -5.17 15.30 19.16
CA THR A 415 -3.79 15.55 19.59
C THR A 415 -3.60 16.97 20.11
N VAL A 416 -3.06 17.11 21.32
CA VAL A 416 -2.48 18.36 21.81
C VAL A 416 -0.99 18.35 21.47
N LEU A 417 -0.52 19.31 20.67
CA LEU A 417 0.87 19.31 20.17
C LEU A 417 1.90 19.64 21.25
N ASN A 418 1.56 20.55 22.17
CA ASN A 418 2.40 20.92 23.30
C ASN A 418 1.68 20.58 24.62
N PRO A 419 1.62 19.30 24.99
CA PRO A 419 1.02 18.88 26.24
C PRO A 419 1.82 19.39 27.43
N SER A 420 1.14 19.58 28.57
CA SER A 420 1.78 20.02 29.80
C SER A 420 1.11 19.30 30.98
N PRO A 421 1.87 18.73 31.92
CA PRO A 421 1.30 18.03 33.08
C PRO A 421 0.38 18.89 33.95
N SER A 422 0.58 20.21 33.94
CA SER A 422 -0.22 21.17 34.73
C SER A 422 -1.45 21.70 34.00
N LYS A 423 -1.71 21.27 32.76
CA LYS A 423 -2.85 21.72 31.96
C LYS A 423 -3.63 20.55 31.41
N LYS A 424 -4.95 20.68 31.39
CA LYS A 424 -5.86 19.71 30.80
C LYS A 424 -6.75 20.36 29.74
N VAL A 425 -7.28 19.54 28.85
CA VAL A 425 -8.35 19.92 27.95
C VAL A 425 -9.65 19.96 28.76
N GLU A 426 -10.40 21.04 28.57
CA GLU A 426 -11.74 21.20 29.13
C GLU A 426 -12.72 21.27 27.97
N PHE A 427 -13.73 20.39 27.96
CA PHE A 427 -14.72 20.41 26.91
C PHE A 427 -15.83 21.40 27.26
N GLU A 428 -16.24 22.26 26.32
CA GLU A 428 -17.34 23.24 26.56
C GLU A 428 -18.69 22.54 26.80
N SER A 429 -18.83 21.33 26.30
CA SER A 429 -19.97 20.44 26.51
C SER A 429 -19.46 19.13 27.12
N GLU A 430 -20.38 18.26 27.55
CA GLU A 430 -20.02 16.92 28.00
C GLU A 430 -19.13 16.21 26.97
N PHE A 431 -18.14 15.48 27.46
CA PHE A 431 -17.22 14.73 26.63
C PHE A 431 -17.99 13.60 25.92
N TYR A 432 -18.37 13.85 24.68
CA TYR A 432 -19.17 12.93 23.88
C TYR A 432 -18.34 12.30 22.75
N LEU A 433 -18.47 10.99 22.60
CA LEU A 433 -17.87 10.22 21.52
C LEU A 433 -18.98 9.46 20.75
N PRO A 434 -18.98 9.47 19.41
CA PRO A 434 -19.99 8.75 18.63
C PRO A 434 -19.95 7.23 18.85
N PRO A 435 -21.10 6.53 18.93
CA PRO A 435 -21.14 5.11 19.32
C PRO A 435 -20.57 4.14 18.27
N LYS A 436 -20.46 4.55 16.99
CA LYS A 436 -19.88 3.71 15.92
C LYS A 436 -18.35 3.74 15.88
N LEU A 437 -17.72 4.35 16.88
CA LEU A 437 -16.27 4.53 16.90
C LEU A 437 -15.59 3.18 17.12
N ARG A 438 -14.78 2.76 16.14
CA ARG A 438 -13.99 1.53 16.18
C ARG A 438 -12.54 1.78 16.57
N LYS A 439 -12.07 3.02 16.39
CA LYS A 439 -10.71 3.41 16.77
C LYS A 439 -10.68 4.81 17.35
N LEU A 440 -10.10 4.90 18.56
CA LEU A 440 -9.83 6.14 19.25
C LEU A 440 -8.32 6.29 19.49
N SER A 441 -7.80 7.49 19.23
CA SER A 441 -6.45 7.87 19.59
C SER A 441 -6.45 9.24 20.27
N LEU A 442 -6.03 9.31 21.53
CA LEU A 442 -5.91 10.54 22.29
C LEU A 442 -4.44 10.80 22.61
N SER A 443 -4.03 12.06 22.51
CA SER A 443 -2.65 12.47 22.80
C SER A 443 -2.64 13.83 23.50
N GLY A 444 -1.98 13.94 24.66
CA GLY A 444 -1.76 15.23 25.31
C GLY A 444 -2.97 15.91 25.93
N CYS A 445 -4.09 15.19 26.08
CA CYS A 445 -5.35 15.76 26.54
C CYS A 445 -5.35 16.08 28.05
N GLY A 446 -4.56 15.37 28.85
CA GLY A 446 -4.56 15.48 30.31
C GLY A 446 -5.92 15.18 30.93
N LEU A 447 -6.69 14.25 30.35
CA LEU A 447 -8.02 13.91 30.86
C LEU A 447 -7.92 13.22 32.23
N PRO A 448 -8.89 13.44 33.12
CA PRO A 448 -8.96 12.70 34.37
C PRO A 448 -9.40 11.24 34.10
N TRP A 449 -8.97 10.29 34.93
CA TRP A 449 -9.20 8.85 34.69
C TRP A 449 -10.68 8.46 34.69
N GLU A 450 -11.53 9.21 35.37
CA GLU A 450 -12.99 9.04 35.37
C GLU A 450 -13.60 9.17 33.97
N ALA A 451 -12.95 9.90 33.05
CA ALA A 451 -13.39 9.99 31.66
C ALA A 451 -13.18 8.68 30.88
N MET A 452 -12.48 7.68 31.44
CA MET A 452 -12.29 6.39 30.80
C MET A 452 -13.60 5.60 30.68
N GLY A 453 -14.55 5.77 31.61
CA GLY A 453 -15.88 5.13 31.54
C GLY A 453 -16.60 5.47 30.23
N VAL A 454 -16.57 6.73 29.82
CA VAL A 454 -17.14 7.20 28.53
C VAL A 454 -16.52 6.47 27.33
N ILE A 455 -15.22 6.13 27.41
CA ILE A 455 -14.52 5.42 26.35
C ILE A 455 -14.83 3.91 26.40
N ALA A 456 -14.94 3.33 27.59
CA ALA A 456 -15.30 1.94 27.81
C ALA A 456 -16.72 1.63 27.32
N ASP A 457 -17.67 2.56 27.51
CA ASP A 457 -19.06 2.44 27.07
C ASP A 457 -19.22 2.40 25.53
N LEU A 458 -18.14 2.61 24.75
CA LEU A 458 -18.14 2.47 23.30
C LEU A 458 -18.14 0.98 22.90
N GLY A 459 -19.33 0.40 22.76
CA GLY A 459 -19.50 -1.04 22.46
C GLY A 459 -18.92 -1.54 21.13
N ASP A 460 -18.51 -0.67 20.20
CA ASP A 460 -17.85 -1.03 18.93
C ASP A 460 -16.35 -0.72 18.89
N LEU A 461 -15.76 -0.24 19.98
CA LEU A 461 -14.36 0.18 20.02
C LEU A 461 -13.41 -1.03 19.96
N GLU A 462 -12.61 -1.11 18.90
CA GLU A 462 -11.64 -2.20 18.69
C GLU A 462 -10.20 -1.78 18.99
N VAL A 463 -9.90 -0.49 18.89
CA VAL A 463 -8.54 0.05 19.01
C VAL A 463 -8.54 1.31 19.87
N LEU A 464 -7.82 1.26 20.99
CA LEU A 464 -7.57 2.41 21.85
C LEU A 464 -6.08 2.73 21.88
N LYS A 465 -5.74 4.01 21.70
CA LYS A 465 -4.36 4.51 21.78
C LYS A 465 -4.31 5.77 22.64
N LEU A 466 -3.51 5.71 23.70
CA LEU A 466 -3.28 6.79 24.64
C LEU A 466 -1.81 7.19 24.54
N ARG A 467 -1.54 8.47 24.32
CA ARG A 467 -0.19 8.99 24.10
C ARG A 467 0.09 10.25 24.89
N GLU A 468 1.36 10.47 25.25
CA GLU A 468 1.91 11.79 25.59
C GLU A 468 1.04 12.54 26.61
N LEU A 469 0.80 11.95 27.80
CA LEU A 469 -0.13 12.52 28.81
C LEU A 469 -1.58 12.68 28.31
N ALA A 470 -2.11 11.69 27.58
CA ALA A 470 -3.53 11.67 27.20
C ALA A 470 -4.46 11.70 28.42
N PHE A 471 -4.07 11.00 29.47
CA PHE A 471 -4.68 11.02 30.80
C PHE A 471 -3.65 11.49 31.82
N ASN A 472 -4.13 12.06 32.93
CA ASN A 472 -3.28 12.53 34.01
C ASN A 472 -3.78 12.01 35.36
N GLY A 473 -2.85 11.48 36.16
CA GLY A 473 -3.11 10.91 37.47
C GLY A 473 -2.30 9.62 37.67
N ASP A 474 -1.95 9.35 38.91
CA ASP A 474 -1.07 8.24 39.28
C ASP A 474 -1.78 6.87 39.22
N GLU A 475 -3.11 6.84 39.21
CA GLU A 475 -3.89 5.60 39.27
C GLU A 475 -4.83 5.50 38.06
N TRP A 476 -4.61 4.50 37.20
CA TRP A 476 -5.62 4.08 36.23
C TRP A 476 -6.76 3.43 37.00
N CYS A 477 -7.96 3.99 36.91
CA CYS A 477 -9.17 3.43 37.51
C CYS A 477 -10.29 3.35 36.48
N LEU A 478 -10.87 2.17 36.35
CA LEU A 478 -12.12 1.92 35.64
C LEU A 478 -13.07 1.27 36.65
N LEU A 479 -14.30 1.79 36.76
CA LEU A 479 -15.29 1.15 37.64
C LEU A 479 -15.67 -0.21 37.07
N ASP A 480 -15.89 -1.19 37.94
CA ASP A 480 -16.20 -2.58 37.54
C ASP A 480 -17.43 -2.72 36.62
N GLU A 481 -18.32 -1.72 36.60
CA GLU A 481 -19.49 -1.69 35.70
C GLU A 481 -19.14 -1.39 34.23
N HIS A 482 -17.95 -0.86 33.96
CA HIS A 482 -17.52 -0.48 32.61
C HIS A 482 -16.61 -1.54 31.99
N VAL A 483 -16.99 -2.05 30.82
CA VAL A 483 -16.26 -3.13 30.14
C VAL A 483 -15.97 -2.77 28.69
N PHE A 484 -14.73 -2.99 28.26
CA PHE A 484 -14.33 -2.86 26.86
C PHE A 484 -14.69 -4.10 26.04
N GLU A 485 -15.97 -4.23 25.71
CA GLU A 485 -16.56 -5.42 25.05
C GLU A 485 -15.82 -5.93 23.81
N LYS A 486 -15.37 -5.02 22.93
CA LYS A 486 -14.77 -5.37 21.62
C LYS A 486 -13.33 -4.91 21.44
N LEU A 487 -12.69 -4.41 22.51
CA LEU A 487 -11.35 -3.86 22.40
C LEU A 487 -10.35 -4.98 22.14
N LYS A 488 -9.66 -4.91 21.00
CA LYS A 488 -8.66 -5.90 20.56
C LYS A 488 -7.24 -5.40 20.72
N PHE A 489 -7.05 -4.09 20.69
CA PHE A 489 -5.74 -3.47 20.75
C PHE A 489 -5.75 -2.27 21.71
N LEU A 490 -4.92 -2.35 22.75
CA LEU A 490 -4.65 -1.26 23.68
C LEU A 490 -3.19 -0.84 23.56
N MET A 491 -2.96 0.45 23.40
CA MET A 491 -1.62 1.02 23.42
C MET A 491 -1.55 2.24 24.33
N ILE A 492 -0.58 2.22 25.23
CA ILE A 492 -0.30 3.26 26.21
C ILE A 492 1.16 3.70 26.00
N GLU A 493 1.36 4.99 25.77
CA GLU A 493 2.66 5.55 25.40
C GLU A 493 2.90 6.89 26.11
N TYR A 494 4.00 7.03 26.87
CA TYR A 494 4.29 8.27 27.64
C TYR A 494 3.15 8.73 28.57
N LEU A 495 2.58 7.80 29.36
CA LEU A 495 1.67 8.15 30.46
C LEU A 495 2.41 8.01 31.81
N ASN A 496 1.96 8.77 32.81
CA ASN A 496 2.58 8.93 34.13
C ASN A 496 1.86 8.17 35.27
N PHE A 497 1.03 7.19 34.93
CA PHE A 497 0.35 6.36 35.92
C PHE A 497 1.32 5.33 36.51
N LYS A 498 1.17 5.10 37.81
CA LYS A 498 1.96 4.17 38.61
C LYS A 498 1.18 2.90 38.88
N THR A 499 -0.07 3.06 39.30
CA THR A 499 -0.95 1.95 39.66
C THR A 499 -1.92 1.70 38.52
N TRP A 500 -2.03 0.44 38.09
CA TRP A 500 -2.97 0.02 37.07
C TRP A 500 -4.09 -0.82 37.67
N ASN A 501 -5.20 -0.20 38.08
CA ASN A 501 -6.35 -0.92 38.62
C ASN A 501 -7.25 -1.37 37.47
N ALA A 502 -6.90 -2.50 36.84
CA ALA A 502 -7.72 -3.19 35.87
C ALA A 502 -7.52 -4.70 35.96
N ASN A 503 -8.55 -5.46 35.60
CA ASN A 503 -8.56 -6.93 35.61
C ASN A 503 -8.95 -7.49 34.23
N HIS A 504 -8.98 -8.82 34.09
CA HIS A 504 -9.34 -9.48 32.83
C HIS A 504 -10.80 -9.23 32.38
N GLU A 505 -11.72 -9.01 33.32
CA GLU A 505 -13.14 -8.77 33.03
C GLU A 505 -13.36 -7.43 32.33
N HIS A 506 -12.49 -6.45 32.57
CA HIS A 506 -12.54 -5.15 31.87
C HIS A 506 -12.17 -5.25 30.38
N PHE A 507 -11.46 -6.31 29.97
CA PHE A 507 -10.87 -6.45 28.63
C PHE A 507 -11.10 -7.83 27.99
N PRO A 508 -12.35 -8.31 27.89
CA PRO A 508 -12.65 -9.69 27.49
C PRO A 508 -12.17 -10.04 26.07
N GLY A 509 -12.04 -9.05 25.19
CA GLY A 509 -11.65 -9.21 23.78
C GLY A 509 -10.21 -8.84 23.44
N LEU A 510 -9.36 -8.49 24.42
CA LEU A 510 -8.05 -7.90 24.16
C LEU A 510 -7.07 -8.93 23.58
N GLU A 511 -6.54 -8.63 22.40
CA GLU A 511 -5.57 -9.49 21.70
C GLU A 511 -4.14 -8.97 21.84
N GLN A 512 -3.95 -7.65 21.94
CA GLN A 512 -2.65 -6.99 21.88
C GLN A 512 -2.55 -5.82 22.87
N LEU A 513 -1.58 -5.90 23.78
CA LEU A 513 -1.24 -4.85 24.72
C LEU A 513 0.15 -4.27 24.38
N TYR A 514 0.22 -2.96 24.22
CA TYR A 514 1.44 -2.23 23.89
C TYR A 514 1.70 -1.15 24.95
N LEU A 515 2.76 -1.32 25.72
CA LEU A 515 3.24 -0.33 26.70
C LEU A 515 4.55 0.27 26.20
N ARG A 516 4.62 1.60 26.10
CA ARG A 516 5.80 2.29 25.58
C ARG A 516 6.16 3.47 26.44
N HIS A 517 7.41 3.61 26.81
CA HIS A 517 7.88 4.76 27.58
C HIS A 517 7.03 5.01 28.85
N CYS A 518 6.54 3.93 29.47
CA CYS A 518 5.76 3.95 30.71
C CYS A 518 6.75 3.70 31.86
N TYR A 519 7.45 4.76 32.26
CA TYR A 519 8.57 4.66 33.21
C TYR A 519 8.12 4.49 34.65
N ASP A 520 6.97 5.06 35.00
CA ASP A 520 6.45 5.12 36.37
C ASP A 520 5.55 3.94 36.74
N LEU A 521 5.18 3.10 35.76
CA LEU A 521 4.29 1.95 35.97
C LEU A 521 4.95 0.91 36.90
N GLU A 522 4.34 0.71 38.06
CA GLU A 522 4.87 -0.17 39.11
C GLU A 522 4.58 -1.64 38.84
N GLU A 523 3.44 -1.97 38.21
CA GLU A 523 3.07 -3.36 37.92
C GLU A 523 2.09 -3.44 36.74
N ILE A 524 2.21 -4.50 35.93
CA ILE A 524 1.12 -4.94 35.06
C ILE A 524 0.28 -5.95 35.85
N PRO A 525 -1.03 -5.72 36.06
CA PRO A 525 -1.85 -6.62 36.86
C PRO A 525 -1.76 -8.05 36.33
N SER A 526 -1.44 -9.00 37.21
CA SER A 526 -1.34 -10.42 36.86
C SER A 526 -2.61 -10.95 36.21
N ASP A 527 -3.77 -10.40 36.60
CA ASP A 527 -5.07 -10.71 36.01
C ASP A 527 -5.11 -10.52 34.49
N ILE A 528 -4.35 -9.59 33.92
CA ILE A 528 -4.25 -9.41 32.46
C ILE A 528 -3.78 -10.70 31.76
N GLY A 529 -2.99 -11.53 32.43
CA GLY A 529 -2.58 -12.85 31.95
C GLY A 529 -3.75 -13.79 31.69
N PHE A 530 -4.85 -13.67 32.43
CA PHE A 530 -6.04 -14.52 32.29
C PHE A 530 -6.97 -14.13 31.12
N ILE A 531 -6.66 -13.05 30.39
CA ILE A 531 -7.43 -12.66 29.21
C ILE A 531 -7.26 -13.73 28.12
N GLY A 532 -8.31 -14.51 27.85
CA GLY A 532 -8.28 -15.63 26.91
C GLY A 532 -7.74 -15.27 25.51
N PRO A 533 -8.25 -14.21 24.85
CA PRO A 533 -7.80 -13.82 23.50
C PRO A 533 -6.41 -13.19 23.41
N LEU A 534 -5.73 -12.94 24.54
CA LEU A 534 -4.48 -12.19 24.56
C LEU A 534 -3.35 -12.96 23.87
N LYS A 535 -2.72 -12.33 22.87
CA LYS A 535 -1.66 -12.93 22.03
C LYS A 535 -0.31 -12.25 22.21
N LEU A 536 -0.30 -10.96 22.57
CA LEU A 536 0.94 -10.19 22.61
C LEU A 536 0.91 -9.12 23.71
N ILE A 537 1.96 -9.11 24.52
CA ILE A 537 2.36 -7.95 25.33
C ILE A 537 3.68 -7.43 24.77
N GLU A 538 3.70 -6.18 24.31
CA GLU A 538 4.90 -5.50 23.83
C GLU A 538 5.26 -4.35 24.78
N LEU A 539 6.48 -4.38 25.34
CA LEU A 539 7.05 -3.32 26.15
C LEU A 539 8.20 -2.67 25.38
N VAL A 540 8.20 -1.34 25.32
CA VAL A 540 9.31 -0.55 24.75
C VAL A 540 9.73 0.50 25.77
N ASP A 541 10.98 0.49 26.23
CA ASP A 541 11.52 1.47 27.18
C ASP A 541 10.60 1.69 28.41
N CYS A 542 10.10 0.63 29.03
CA CYS A 542 9.28 0.71 30.25
C CYS A 542 10.14 0.56 31.53
N GLY A 543 9.58 0.93 32.68
CA GLY A 543 10.24 0.75 33.97
C GLY A 543 10.54 -0.72 34.29
N PRO A 544 11.57 -1.04 35.11
CA PRO A 544 11.95 -2.42 35.44
C PRO A 544 10.82 -3.25 36.05
N ALA A 545 9.96 -2.61 36.85
CA ALA A 545 8.88 -3.30 37.55
C ALA A 545 7.81 -3.82 36.56
N ALA A 546 7.37 -2.98 35.60
CA ALA A 546 6.48 -3.42 34.53
C ALA A 546 7.08 -4.55 33.66
N VAL A 547 8.40 -4.54 33.44
CA VAL A 547 9.12 -5.61 32.73
C VAL A 547 9.09 -6.91 33.52
N GLU A 548 9.34 -6.85 34.83
CA GLU A 548 9.27 -8.01 35.72
C GLU A 548 7.87 -8.61 35.74
N SER A 549 6.81 -7.80 35.87
CA SER A 549 5.42 -8.26 35.81
C SER A 549 5.09 -8.96 34.50
N ALA A 550 5.56 -8.43 33.36
CA ALA A 550 5.33 -9.03 32.05
C ALA A 550 6.00 -10.41 31.91
N GLU A 551 7.21 -10.58 32.46
CA GLU A 551 7.91 -11.87 32.48
C GLU A 551 7.23 -12.87 33.42
N VAL A 552 6.70 -12.43 34.56
CA VAL A 552 5.90 -13.28 35.45
C VAL A 552 4.66 -13.81 34.73
N ILE A 553 3.89 -12.91 34.10
CA ILE A 553 2.70 -13.30 33.30
C ILE A 553 3.09 -14.32 32.22
N LYS A 554 4.23 -14.11 31.55
CA LYS A 554 4.73 -15.06 30.55
C LYS A 554 5.01 -16.44 31.14
N GLN A 555 5.70 -16.51 32.27
CA GLN A 555 6.03 -17.77 32.93
C GLN A 555 4.76 -18.52 33.37
N GLU A 556 3.77 -17.82 33.91
CA GLU A 556 2.49 -18.41 34.31
C GLU A 556 1.73 -19.01 33.10
N GLN A 557 1.72 -18.30 31.96
CA GLN A 557 1.06 -18.80 30.74
C GLN A 557 1.80 -19.97 30.07
N GLU A 558 3.13 -20.05 30.20
CA GLU A 558 3.93 -21.18 29.69
C GLU A 558 3.68 -22.48 30.49
N VAL A 559 3.40 -22.36 31.79
CA VAL A 559 3.10 -23.50 32.68
C VAL A 559 1.71 -24.07 32.41
N ASP A 560 0.75 -23.23 32.02
CA ASP A 560 -0.66 -23.65 31.90
C ASP A 560 -0.99 -24.36 30.56
N TYR A 561 -0.06 -24.47 29.60
CA TYR A 561 -0.25 -25.07 28.26
C TYR A 561 -1.45 -24.56 27.41
N GLU A 562 -2.28 -23.64 27.92
CA GLU A 562 -3.53 -23.20 27.28
C GLU A 562 -3.35 -22.16 26.16
N LYS A 563 -2.20 -21.46 26.07
CA LYS A 563 -1.94 -20.42 25.05
C LYS A 563 -0.64 -20.61 24.26
N MET A 564 -0.67 -21.49 23.27
CA MET A 564 0.49 -21.79 22.39
C MET A 564 1.03 -20.59 21.57
N ASP A 565 0.23 -19.52 21.40
CA ASP A 565 0.58 -18.35 20.56
C ASP A 565 0.84 -17.07 21.37
N PHE A 566 0.83 -17.11 22.71
CA PHE A 566 1.09 -15.94 23.55
C PHE A 566 2.58 -15.53 23.51
N GLN A 567 2.85 -14.25 23.36
CA GLN A 567 4.21 -13.71 23.30
C GLN A 567 4.35 -12.47 24.18
N VAL A 568 5.50 -12.38 24.85
CA VAL A 568 5.97 -11.12 25.46
C VAL A 568 7.21 -10.67 24.72
N ARG A 569 7.22 -9.40 24.28
CA ARG A 569 8.33 -8.77 23.56
C ARG A 569 8.76 -7.54 24.32
N ILE A 570 10.02 -7.51 24.73
CA ILE A 570 10.61 -6.39 25.45
C ILE A 570 11.69 -5.79 24.56
N TYR A 571 11.62 -4.48 24.36
CA TYR A 571 12.56 -3.70 23.57
C TYR A 571 13.12 -2.57 24.43
N THR A 572 14.40 -2.26 24.24
CA THR A 572 15.03 -1.05 24.77
C THR A 572 15.51 -0.21 23.59
N SER A 573 15.48 1.11 23.70
CA SER A 573 15.92 2.07 22.68
C SER A 573 17.38 1.93 22.25
N TYR A 574 18.13 1.03 22.88
CA TYR A 574 19.53 0.71 22.60
C TYR A 574 19.70 -0.57 21.74
N GLU A 575 18.62 -1.26 21.36
CA GLU A 575 18.58 -2.44 20.48
C GLU A 575 17.67 -2.22 19.26
#